data_AF-A0A1Q8BG43-F1
#
_entry.id   AF-A0A1Q8BG43-F1
#
_cell.length_a   1.000
_cell.length_b   1.000
_cell.length_c   1.000
_cell.angle_alpha   90.00
_cell.angle_beta   90.00
_cell.angle_gamma   90.00
#
_symmetry.space_group_name_H-M   'P 1'
#
loop_
_entity.id
_entity.type
_entity.pdbx_description
1 polymer ?
#
loop_
_entity_poly.entity_id
_entity_poly.type
_entity_poly.pdbx_seq_one_letter_code
_entity_poly.pdbx_strand_id
1 'polypeptide(L)'
;MGVGIESGIITKKEVEPDGRLFYYYVQAPHRYERVPDRVLIILGMNGPLTAYRVAQGCKTGFSSTKKTLNMLRRSNLVQVTARATIESTLGLYRTRAEAWDLTRRGLERVLNLASSQDWMIDRIAQRHILQASSLYPPARK
;
A
#
# COMPACT_ATOMS: atom_id res chain seq x y z
N MET A 1 -1.56 -10.45 18.03
CA MET A 1 -0.36 -10.35 17.17
C MET A 1 -0.71 -9.43 16.00
N GLY A 2 -0.25 -8.18 16.04
CA GLY A 2 -0.59 -7.20 15.00
C GLY A 2 0.20 -7.47 13.73
N VAL A 3 -0.47 -7.85 12.65
CA VAL A 3 0.14 -7.90 11.31
C VAL A 3 0.51 -6.46 10.95
N GLY A 4 1.80 -6.15 10.97
CA GLY A 4 2.32 -4.83 10.65
C GLY A 4 2.00 -4.44 9.21
N ILE A 5 1.90 -3.14 8.94
CA ILE A 5 1.62 -2.64 7.59
C ILE A 5 2.82 -2.96 6.71
N GLU A 6 2.58 -3.72 5.64
CA GLU A 6 3.62 -4.11 4.69
C GLU A 6 3.91 -2.92 3.78
N SER A 7 5.04 -2.26 3.97
CA SER A 7 5.30 -0.97 3.32
C SER A 7 5.91 -1.08 1.92
N GLY A 8 6.30 -2.28 1.45
CA GLY A 8 7.06 -2.46 0.21
C GLY A 8 8.45 -1.81 0.19
N ILE A 9 8.78 -1.01 1.21
CA ILE A 9 10.11 -0.43 1.47
C ILE A 9 11.05 -1.50 2.04
N ILE A 10 10.57 -2.71 2.28
CA ILE A 10 11.35 -3.78 2.90
C ILE A 10 11.47 -4.92 1.90
N THR A 11 12.64 -5.03 1.27
CA THR A 11 13.04 -6.16 0.43
C THR A 11 13.61 -7.26 1.32
N LYS A 12 13.11 -8.49 1.17
CA LYS A 12 13.67 -9.70 1.78
C LYS A 12 15.02 -9.97 1.11
N LYS A 13 16.14 -9.85 1.84
CA LYS A 13 17.44 -10.31 1.35
C LYS A 13 17.73 -11.66 1.99
N GLU A 14 17.90 -12.67 1.16
CA GLU A 14 18.33 -14.00 1.58
C GLU A 14 19.85 -14.00 1.63
N VAL A 15 20.41 -14.37 2.77
CA VAL A 15 21.85 -14.58 2.92
C VAL A 15 22.06 -15.87 3.69
N GLU A 16 23.02 -16.65 3.20
CA GLU A 16 23.49 -17.88 3.83
C GLU A 16 24.92 -17.66 4.38
N PRO A 17 25.06 -17.17 5.62
CA PRO A 17 26.26 -17.46 6.41
C PRO A 17 26.14 -18.89 6.96
N ASP A 18 27.16 -19.71 6.69
CA ASP A 18 27.35 -21.04 7.29
C ASP A 18 26.24 -22.07 6.99
N GLY A 19 25.62 -22.00 5.79
CA GLY A 19 24.64 -23.01 5.34
C GLY A 19 23.28 -22.96 6.06
N ARG A 20 22.98 -21.86 6.77
CA ARG A 20 21.66 -21.59 7.35
C ARG A 20 21.02 -20.40 6.64
N LEU A 21 19.78 -20.55 6.19
CA LEU A 21 19.00 -19.47 5.58
C LEU A 21 18.61 -18.43 6.63
N PHE A 22 19.19 -17.23 6.55
CA PHE A 22 18.72 -16.08 7.33
C PHE A 22 17.95 -15.11 6.44
N TYR A 23 16.87 -14.57 7.01
CA TYR A 23 16.08 -13.52 6.39
C TYR A 23 16.32 -12.22 7.15
N TYR A 24 16.78 -11.19 6.42
CA TYR A 24 16.73 -9.84 6.95
C TYR A 24 16.04 -8.88 5.98
N TYR A 25 15.33 -7.97 6.62
CA TYR A 25 14.49 -6.95 6.03
C TYR A 25 15.38 -5.77 5.60
N VAL A 26 15.74 -5.70 4.31
CA VAL A 26 16.57 -4.63 3.75
C VAL A 26 15.69 -3.51 3.21
N GLN A 27 16.07 -2.27 3.44
CA GLN A 27 15.36 -1.11 2.88
C GLN A 27 15.48 -1.14 1.34
N ALA A 28 14.36 -1.21 0.61
CA ALA A 28 14.33 -1.19 -0.85
C ALA A 28 15.06 0.06 -1.37
N PRO A 29 15.92 -0.07 -2.40
CA PRO A 29 16.84 0.99 -2.80
C PRO A 29 16.06 2.19 -3.34
N HIS A 30 16.14 3.35 -2.65
CA HIS A 30 15.92 4.77 -3.05
C HIS A 30 14.77 5.16 -4.01
N ARG A 31 14.03 4.25 -4.64
CA ARG A 31 13.02 4.49 -5.69
C ARG A 31 11.66 4.93 -5.14
N TYR A 32 11.42 4.78 -3.84
CA TYR A 32 10.18 5.20 -3.17
C TYR A 32 10.37 6.42 -2.27
N GLU A 33 11.33 7.30 -2.53
CA GLU A 33 11.52 8.51 -1.71
C GLU A 33 10.29 9.42 -1.71
N ARG A 34 9.59 9.49 -2.86
CA ARG A 34 8.43 10.35 -3.02
C ARG A 34 7.26 9.79 -2.21
N VAL A 35 6.73 10.61 -1.29
CA VAL A 35 5.55 10.28 -0.47
C VAL A 35 4.37 9.74 -1.30
N PRO A 36 4.05 10.29 -2.49
CA PRO A 36 2.98 9.75 -3.33
C PRO A 36 3.20 8.29 -3.75
N ASP A 37 4.42 7.92 -4.15
CA ASP A 37 4.71 6.55 -4.58
C ASP A 37 4.64 5.56 -3.40
N ARG A 38 5.09 5.97 -2.20
CA ARG A 38 4.91 5.19 -0.97
C ARG A 38 3.45 4.93 -0.64
N VAL A 39 2.62 5.97 -0.74
CA VAL A 39 1.18 5.84 -0.51
C VAL A 39 0.58 4.81 -1.47
N LEU A 40 0.94 4.87 -2.75
CA LEU A 40 0.44 3.93 -3.75
C LEU A 40 0.90 2.49 -3.47
N ILE A 41 2.18 2.28 -3.14
CA ILE A 41 2.72 0.94 -2.81
C ILE A 41 2.04 0.37 -1.55
N ILE A 42 1.88 1.17 -0.49
CA ILE A 42 1.21 0.72 0.74
C ILE A 42 -0.23 0.31 0.46
N LEU A 43 -0.97 1.10 -0.34
CA LEU A 43 -2.33 0.73 -0.73
C LEU A 43 -2.35 -0.54 -1.58
N GLY A 44 -1.43 -0.70 -2.54
CA GLY A 44 -1.38 -1.92 -3.37
C GLY A 44 -1.03 -3.19 -2.60
N MET A 45 -0.17 -3.07 -1.59
CA MET A 45 0.29 -4.22 -0.79
C MET A 45 -0.72 -4.67 0.27
N ASN A 46 -1.52 -3.73 0.79
CA ASN A 46 -2.39 -3.98 1.94
C ASN A 46 -3.88 -3.89 1.58
N GLY A 47 -4.23 -3.35 0.42
CA GLY A 47 -5.60 -3.04 0.02
C GLY A 47 -6.15 -1.78 0.70
N PRO A 48 -7.48 -1.69 0.90
CA PRO A 48 -8.13 -0.51 1.48
C PRO A 48 -7.62 -0.18 2.88
N LEU A 49 -7.12 1.05 3.09
CA LEU A 49 -6.60 1.51 4.37
C LEU A 49 -7.10 2.90 4.76
N THR A 50 -7.18 3.17 6.05
CA THR A 50 -7.43 4.53 6.54
C THR A 50 -6.19 5.41 6.34
N ALA A 51 -6.40 6.73 6.20
CA ALA A 51 -5.29 7.68 6.08
C ALA A 51 -4.30 7.59 7.26
N TYR A 52 -4.76 7.19 8.46
CA TYR A 52 -3.91 6.94 9.61
C TYR A 52 -2.98 5.74 9.40
N ARG A 53 -3.52 4.61 8.92
CA ARG A 53 -2.73 3.42 8.61
C ARG A 53 -1.73 3.69 7.48
N VAL A 54 -2.15 4.39 6.43
CA VAL A 54 -1.24 4.81 5.36
C VAL A 54 -0.10 5.67 5.93
N ALA A 55 -0.40 6.64 6.80
CA ALA A 55 0.60 7.50 7.41
C ALA A 55 1.62 6.71 8.25
N GLN A 56 1.16 5.72 9.02
CA GLN A 56 2.02 4.79 9.75
C GLN A 56 2.96 4.02 8.82
N GLY A 57 2.43 3.46 7.72
CA GLY A 57 3.24 2.72 6.75
C GLY A 57 4.27 3.60 6.03
N CYS A 58 3.89 4.85 5.71
CA CYS A 58 4.77 5.81 5.05
C CYS A 58 5.82 6.43 5.97
N LYS A 59 5.67 6.29 7.30
CA LYS A 59 6.39 7.06 8.33
C LYS A 59 6.24 8.57 8.11
N THR A 60 5.02 9.03 7.82
CA THR A 60 4.69 10.45 7.57
C THR A 60 3.59 10.94 8.50
N GLY A 61 3.42 12.27 8.60
CA GLY A 61 2.32 12.87 9.36
C GLY A 61 0.94 12.57 8.75
N PHE A 62 -0.09 12.53 9.58
CA PHE A 62 -1.48 12.31 9.13
C PHE A 62 -1.95 13.39 8.14
N SER A 63 -1.70 14.67 8.48
CA SER A 63 -2.11 15.80 7.65
C SER A 63 -1.44 15.81 6.27
N SER A 64 -0.14 15.48 6.18
CA SER A 64 0.56 15.38 4.91
C SER A 64 0.06 14.20 4.09
N THR A 65 -0.13 13.04 4.73
CA THR A 65 -0.68 11.84 4.08
C THR A 65 -2.08 12.09 3.50
N LYS A 66 -2.95 12.79 4.24
CA LYS A 66 -4.29 13.17 3.77
C LYS A 66 -4.24 14.14 2.59
N LYS A 67 -3.30 15.10 2.59
CA LYS A 67 -3.04 15.98 1.43
C LYS A 67 -2.60 15.16 0.21
N THR A 68 -1.68 14.21 0.39
CA THR A 68 -1.21 13.33 -0.68
C THR A 68 -2.33 12.45 -1.23
N LEU A 69 -3.17 11.85 -0.38
CA LEU A 69 -4.33 11.05 -0.81
C LEU A 69 -5.32 11.87 -1.63
N ASN A 70 -5.62 13.11 -1.21
CA ASN A 70 -6.48 14.00 -1.98
C ASN A 70 -5.87 14.39 -3.34
N MET A 71 -4.57 14.64 -3.39
CA MET A 71 -3.86 14.89 -4.65
C MET A 71 -3.92 13.67 -5.58
N LEU A 72 -3.61 12.48 -5.08
CA LEU A 72 -3.69 11.23 -5.84
C LEU A 72 -5.11 10.92 -6.33
N ARG A 73 -6.13 11.28 -5.53
CA ARG A 73 -7.53 11.15 -5.92
C ARG A 73 -7.90 12.05 -7.08
N ARG A 74 -7.42 13.30 -7.09
CA ARG A 74 -7.61 14.22 -8.24
C ARG A 74 -6.97 13.67 -9.51
N SER A 75 -5.85 12.95 -9.39
CA SER A 75 -5.20 12.25 -10.50
C SER A 75 -5.83 10.90 -10.87
N ASN A 76 -6.95 10.53 -10.24
CA ASN A 76 -7.64 9.25 -10.42
C ASN A 76 -6.75 8.02 -10.14
N LEU A 77 -5.85 8.10 -9.16
CA LEU A 77 -4.97 6.99 -8.75
C LEU A 77 -5.48 6.28 -7.48
N VAL A 78 -6.24 6.98 -6.64
CA VAL A 78 -6.86 6.41 -5.43
C VAL A 78 -8.31 6.86 -5.34
N GLN A 79 -9.12 6.07 -4.63
CA GLN A 79 -10.53 6.33 -4.39
C GLN A 79 -10.90 6.01 -2.94
N VAL A 80 -12.01 6.57 -2.46
CA VAL A 80 -12.58 6.21 -1.16
C VAL A 80 -13.57 5.08 -1.38
N THR A 81 -13.30 3.91 -0.81
CA THR A 81 -14.12 2.69 -0.99
C THR A 81 -15.13 2.49 0.12
N ALA A 82 -14.83 2.98 1.33
CA ALA A 82 -15.75 2.92 2.46
C ALA A 82 -15.64 4.17 3.34
N ARG A 83 -16.73 4.50 4.01
CA ARG A 83 -16.81 5.59 5.00
C ARG A 83 -17.43 5.04 6.28
N ALA A 84 -16.70 5.15 7.38
CA ALA A 84 -17.20 4.84 8.70
C ALA A 84 -17.38 6.14 9.49
N THR A 85 -18.53 6.30 10.14
CA THR A 85 -18.73 7.37 11.11
C THR A 85 -18.28 6.84 12.47
N ILE A 86 -17.22 7.41 13.01
CA ILE A 86 -16.73 7.10 14.35
C ILE A 86 -17.39 8.10 15.29
N GLU A 87 -18.25 7.58 16.17
CA GLU A 87 -18.80 8.35 17.27
C GLU A 87 -17.74 8.44 18.38
N SER A 88 -17.41 9.66 18.80
CA SER A 88 -16.55 9.87 19.97
C SER A 88 -17.24 9.28 21.20
N THR A 89 -16.52 8.44 21.94
CA THR A 89 -16.95 7.92 23.25
C THR A 89 -17.29 9.00 24.26
N LEU A 90 -16.87 10.25 24.00
CA LEU A 90 -17.15 11.43 24.83
C LEU A 90 -18.34 12.27 24.30
N GLY A 91 -19.09 11.80 23.31
CA GLY A 91 -20.31 12.45 22.80
C GLY A 91 -20.12 13.76 22.04
N LEU A 92 -18.89 14.27 21.93
CA LEU A 92 -18.65 15.65 21.50
C LEU A 92 -18.40 15.82 19.99
N TYR A 93 -17.98 14.77 19.25
CA TYR A 93 -17.70 14.88 17.80
C TYR A 93 -17.91 13.56 17.04
N ARG A 94 -18.53 13.64 15.85
CA ARG A 94 -18.54 12.58 14.83
C ARG A 94 -17.34 12.78 13.90
N THR A 95 -16.39 11.83 13.88
CA THR A 95 -15.29 11.85 12.91
C THR A 95 -15.56 10.83 11.80
N ARG A 96 -15.44 11.26 10.54
CA ARG A 96 -15.55 10.34 9.39
C ARG A 96 -14.19 9.72 9.11
N ALA A 97 -14.08 8.41 9.31
CA ALA A 97 -12.95 7.63 8.82
C ALA A 97 -13.24 7.17 7.38
N GLU A 98 -12.31 7.47 6.48
CA GLU A 98 -12.39 7.06 5.08
C GLU A 98 -11.38 5.95 4.85
N ALA A 99 -11.83 4.85 4.23
CA ALA A 99 -10.95 3.82 3.68
C ALA A 99 -10.61 4.18 2.24
N TRP A 100 -9.32 4.23 1.96
CA TRP A 100 -8.74 4.60 0.67
C TRP A 100 -8.19 3.36 0.00
N ASP A 101 -8.42 3.22 -1.29
CA ASP A 101 -7.91 2.13 -2.10
C ASP A 101 -7.44 2.62 -3.47
N LEU A 102 -6.73 1.77 -4.21
CA LEU A 102 -6.31 2.05 -5.58
C LEU A 102 -7.51 2.06 -6.54
N THR A 103 -7.43 2.92 -7.55
CA THR A 103 -8.23 2.76 -8.77
C THR A 103 -7.51 1.80 -9.73
N ARG A 104 -8.15 1.42 -10.84
CA ARG A 104 -7.47 0.66 -11.91
C ARG A 104 -6.17 1.33 -12.38
N ARG A 105 -6.21 2.64 -12.62
CA ARG A 105 -5.04 3.44 -13.04
C ARG A 105 -3.98 3.52 -11.94
N GLY A 106 -4.40 3.57 -10.68
CA GLY A 106 -3.50 3.47 -9.51
C GLY A 106 -2.78 2.13 -9.47
N LEU A 107 -3.51 1.03 -9.69
CA LEU A 107 -2.97 -0.32 -9.72
C LEU A 107 -1.94 -0.50 -10.84
N GLU A 108 -2.23 -0.03 -12.06
CA GLU A 108 -1.28 -0.02 -13.17
C GLU A 108 0.01 0.74 -12.82
N ARG A 109 -0.11 1.91 -12.16
CA ARG A 109 1.04 2.69 -11.71
C ARG A 109 1.86 1.95 -10.67
N VAL A 110 1.21 1.27 -9.71
CA VAL A 110 1.87 0.49 -8.67
C VAL A 110 2.59 -0.72 -9.26
N LEU A 111 1.98 -1.45 -10.18
CA LEU A 111 2.61 -2.58 -10.85
C LEU A 111 3.86 -2.15 -11.62
N ASN A 112 3.83 -1.00 -12.29
CA ASN A 112 5.03 -0.43 -12.92
C ASN A 112 6.13 -0.10 -11.91
N LEU A 113 5.76 0.45 -10.74
CA LEU A 113 6.69 0.74 -9.64
C LEU A 113 7.23 -0.53 -8.94
N ALA A 114 6.48 -1.62 -8.97
CA ALA A 114 6.80 -2.93 -8.39
C ALA A 114 7.45 -3.90 -9.38
N SER A 115 7.61 -3.50 -10.65
CA SER A 115 8.01 -4.35 -11.79
C SER A 115 9.33 -5.12 -11.59
N SER A 116 10.20 -4.69 -10.69
CA SER A 116 11.46 -5.36 -10.36
C SER A 116 11.39 -6.25 -9.11
N GLN A 117 10.19 -6.52 -8.58
CA GLN A 117 9.99 -7.22 -7.32
C GLN A 117 8.79 -8.19 -7.42
N ASP A 118 9.04 -9.42 -7.88
CA ASP A 118 8.01 -10.45 -8.12
C ASP A 118 7.13 -10.71 -6.89
N TRP A 119 7.73 -10.79 -5.71
CA TRP A 119 6.99 -10.97 -4.45
C TRP A 119 5.98 -9.85 -4.16
N MET A 120 6.28 -8.62 -4.62
CA MET A 120 5.40 -7.46 -4.47
C MET A 120 4.23 -7.57 -5.45
N ILE A 121 4.52 -7.96 -6.69
CA ILE A 121 3.50 -8.20 -7.73
C ILE A 121 2.54 -9.30 -7.29
N ASP A 122 3.05 -10.42 -6.77
CA ASP A 122 2.24 -11.53 -6.27
C ASP A 122 1.33 -11.07 -5.12
N ARG A 123 1.87 -10.27 -4.19
CA ARG A 123 1.10 -9.73 -3.07
C ARG A 123 -0.01 -8.78 -3.53
N ILE A 124 0.30 -7.88 -4.46
CA ILE A 124 -0.67 -6.98 -5.08
C ILE A 124 -1.76 -7.78 -5.81
N ALA A 125 -1.37 -8.79 -6.58
CA ALA A 125 -2.30 -9.66 -7.29
C ALA A 125 -3.24 -10.40 -6.34
N GLN A 126 -2.74 -10.91 -5.20
CA GLN A 126 -3.55 -11.55 -4.15
C GLN A 126 -4.55 -10.60 -3.49
N ARG A 127 -4.21 -9.30 -3.35
CA ARG A 127 -5.09 -8.30 -2.72
C ARG A 127 -6.11 -7.72 -3.68
N HIS A 128 -5.77 -7.63 -4.96
CA HIS A 128 -6.59 -7.01 -5.99
C HIS A 128 -7.05 -8.01 -7.05
N ILE A 129 -7.27 -9.28 -6.70
CA ILE A 129 -7.52 -10.40 -7.63
C ILE A 129 -8.49 -10.03 -8.76
N LEU A 130 -9.63 -9.40 -8.45
CA LEU A 130 -10.64 -9.01 -9.44
C LEU A 130 -10.19 -7.89 -10.41
N GLN A 131 -9.30 -7.00 -9.97
CA GLN A 131 -8.78 -5.91 -10.80
C GLN A 131 -7.48 -6.30 -11.52
N ALA A 132 -6.59 -7.05 -10.85
CA ALA A 132 -5.30 -7.49 -11.37
C ALA A 132 -5.43 -8.56 -12.47
N SER A 133 -6.38 -9.49 -12.35
CA SER A 133 -6.64 -10.51 -13.38
C SER A 133 -7.10 -9.92 -14.73
N SER A 134 -7.64 -8.70 -14.73
CA SER A 134 -7.99 -7.96 -15.96
C SER A 134 -6.80 -7.22 -16.61
N LEU A 135 -5.71 -7.02 -15.86
CA LEU A 135 -4.52 -6.27 -16.29
C LEU A 135 -3.38 -7.20 -16.70
N TYR A 136 -3.22 -8.31 -16.00
CA TYR A 136 -2.33 -9.41 -16.34
C TYR A 136 -3.13 -10.72 -16.27
N PRO A 137 -3.65 -11.22 -17.40
CA PRO A 137 -4.26 -12.55 -17.39
C PRO A 137 -3.19 -13.56 -16.96
N PRO A 138 -3.51 -14.50 -16.05
CA PRO A 138 -2.56 -15.53 -15.66
C PRO A 138 -2.10 -16.24 -16.93
N ALA A 139 -0.78 -16.31 -17.13
CA ALA A 139 -0.20 -17.08 -18.22
C ALA A 139 -0.76 -18.50 -18.11
N ARG A 140 -1.58 -18.89 -19.09
CA ARG A 140 -2.15 -20.23 -19.15
C ARG A 140 -0.99 -21.22 -19.17
N LYS A 141 -0.90 -22.05 -18.14
CA LYS A 141 -0.03 -23.24 -18.13
C LYS A 141 -0.52 -24.24 -19.16
#